data_AF-A0A523AKE3-F1
#
_entry.id   AF-A0A523AKE3-F1
#
_cell.length_a   1.000
_cell.length_b   1.000
_cell.length_c   1.000
_cell.angle_alpha   90.00
_cell.angle_beta   90.00
_cell.angle_gamma   90.00
#
_symmetry.space_group_name_H-M   'P 1'
#
loop_
_entity.id
_entity.type
_entity.pdbx_description
1 polymer ?
#
loop_
_entity_poly.entity_id
_entity_poly.type
_entity_poly.pdbx_seq_one_letter_code
_entity_poly.pdbx_strand_id
1 'polypeptide(L)'
;YHTGFIEEGKNTMDAETEHFLRSRGVTIVRQSHVLSGIERSISRKLGGVSRVEAIAEALRSLFGHGLKVCVEIAIMAADSGAIPITEVISIGGRARGADTAVVIRPAHMNNFFDAQIKEIICMPREKR
;
A
#
# COMPACT_ATOMS: atom_id res chain seq x y z
N TYR A 1 6.16 -3.82 2.38
CA TYR A 1 7.06 -3.04 3.24
C TYR A 1 8.35 -2.75 2.49
N HIS A 2 8.88 -1.54 2.61
CA HIS A 2 10.25 -1.25 2.19
C HIS A 2 11.26 -1.86 3.17
N THR A 3 12.48 -2.14 2.69
CA THR A 3 13.62 -2.44 3.56
C THR A 3 13.82 -1.29 4.54
N GLY A 4 13.98 -1.56 5.84
CA GLY A 4 14.12 -0.50 6.82
C GLY A 4 12.83 -0.05 7.52
N PHE A 5 11.68 -0.69 7.26
CA PHE A 5 10.41 -0.26 7.87
C PHE A 5 10.37 -0.43 9.40
N ILE A 6 10.91 -1.54 9.91
CA ILE A 6 11.03 -1.81 11.36
C ILE A 6 12.47 -1.51 11.84
N GLU A 7 13.46 -2.09 11.17
CA GLU A 7 14.88 -1.92 11.50
C GLU A 7 15.65 -1.63 10.20
N GLU A 8 16.54 -0.64 10.24
CA GLU A 8 17.34 -0.19 9.09
C GLU A 8 18.09 -1.36 8.44
N GLY A 9 18.05 -1.41 7.11
CA GLY A 9 18.71 -2.46 6.33
C GLY A 9 18.05 -3.85 6.38
N LYS A 10 16.97 -4.04 7.16
CA LYS A 10 16.30 -5.35 7.27
C LYS A 10 14.93 -5.40 6.59
N ASN A 11 14.64 -6.57 6.03
CA ASN A 11 13.34 -6.95 5.49
C ASN A 11 12.50 -7.64 6.56
N THR A 12 11.19 -7.38 6.55
CA THR A 12 10.25 -8.06 7.46
C THR A 12 9.79 -9.43 6.95
N MET A 13 9.86 -9.65 5.65
CA MET A 13 9.71 -10.98 5.03
C MET A 13 11.08 -11.65 5.02
N ASP A 14 11.16 -12.85 5.58
CA ASP A 14 12.38 -13.66 5.55
C ASP A 14 12.65 -14.25 4.15
N ALA A 15 13.89 -14.70 3.95
CA ALA A 15 14.38 -15.19 2.66
C ALA A 15 13.71 -16.50 2.24
N GLU A 16 13.32 -17.35 3.19
CA GLU A 16 12.64 -18.63 2.93
C GLU A 16 11.24 -18.38 2.36
N THR A 17 10.47 -17.49 2.99
CA THR A 17 9.15 -17.05 2.52
C THR A 17 9.24 -16.38 1.16
N GLU A 18 10.22 -15.49 0.95
CA GLU A 18 10.44 -14.85 -0.35
C GLU A 18 10.76 -15.89 -1.44
N HIS A 19 11.63 -16.85 -1.17
CA HIS A 19 11.95 -17.92 -2.11
C HIS A 19 10.74 -18.82 -2.41
N PHE A 20 9.98 -19.18 -1.38
CA PHE A 20 8.75 -19.95 -1.53
C PHE A 20 7.74 -19.24 -2.44
N LEU A 21 7.49 -17.95 -2.23
CA LEU A 21 6.57 -17.17 -3.07
C LEU A 21 7.06 -17.08 -4.52
N ARG A 22 8.34 -16.78 -4.73
CA ARG A 22 8.93 -16.70 -6.08
C ARG A 22 8.87 -18.03 -6.83
N SER A 23 9.16 -19.15 -6.15
CA SER A 23 9.07 -20.49 -6.76
C SER A 23 7.64 -20.88 -7.15
N ARG A 24 6.63 -20.22 -6.57
CA ARG A 24 5.21 -20.35 -6.93
C ARG A 24 4.74 -19.33 -7.98
N GLY A 25 5.66 -18.58 -8.59
CA GLY A 25 5.34 -17.60 -9.64
C GLY A 25 4.80 -16.26 -9.11
N VAL A 26 4.92 -15.98 -7.82
CA VAL A 26 4.47 -14.71 -7.24
C VAL A 26 5.50 -13.60 -7.50
N THR A 27 5.06 -12.51 -8.13
CA THR A 27 5.85 -11.27 -8.24
C THR A 27 5.88 -10.55 -6.89
N ILE A 28 7.08 -10.25 -6.40
CA ILE A 28 7.27 -9.52 -5.14
C ILE A 28 7.67 -8.08 -5.43
N VAL A 29 6.85 -7.14 -4.96
CA VAL A 29 7.14 -5.70 -4.99
C VAL A 29 7.62 -5.24 -3.62
N ARG A 30 8.81 -4.63 -3.59
CA ARG A 30 9.43 -4.06 -2.39
C ARG A 30 9.98 -2.69 -2.72
N GLN A 31 9.25 -1.65 -2.32
CA GLN A 31 9.63 -0.25 -2.53
C GLN A 31 9.10 0.64 -1.40
N SER A 32 9.49 1.92 -1.42
CA SER A 32 8.97 2.96 -0.53
C SER A 32 7.44 3.02 -0.53
N HIS A 33 6.86 3.25 0.65
CA HIS A 33 5.41 3.42 0.80
C HIS A 33 4.98 4.77 0.24
N VAL A 34 4.28 4.77 -0.90
CA VAL A 34 3.99 5.97 -1.68
C VAL A 34 3.02 6.93 -0.98
N LEU A 35 2.09 6.45 -0.16
CA LEU A 35 1.20 7.30 0.66
C LEU A 35 1.87 7.77 1.97
N SER A 36 3.19 7.96 1.92
CA SER A 36 3.92 8.86 2.81
C SER A 36 5.29 9.26 2.28
N GLY A 37 6.08 8.33 1.74
CA GLY A 37 7.41 8.61 1.22
C GLY A 37 8.34 9.31 2.23
N ILE A 38 9.15 10.22 1.72
CA ILE A 38 10.14 10.99 2.51
C ILE A 38 9.49 11.89 3.56
N GLU A 39 8.26 12.36 3.32
CA GLU A 39 7.51 13.20 4.26
C GLU A 39 7.34 12.51 5.63
N ARG A 40 7.35 11.17 5.66
CA ARG A 40 7.33 10.41 6.92
C ARG A 40 8.53 10.72 7.82
N SER A 41 9.71 10.93 7.23
CA SER A 41 10.92 11.27 7.99
C SER A 41 10.83 12.70 8.53
N ILE A 42 10.26 13.61 7.73
CA ILE A 42 10.02 15.01 8.12
C ILE A 42 9.03 15.06 9.28
N SER A 43 7.86 14.44 9.13
CA SER A 43 6.79 14.47 10.13
C SER A 43 7.22 13.83 11.46
N ARG A 44 7.98 12.73 11.42
CA ARG A 44 8.51 12.08 12.64
C ARG A 44 9.58 12.89 13.35
N LYS A 45 10.46 13.57 12.61
CA LYS A 45 11.63 14.26 13.18
C LYS A 45 11.36 15.71 13.55
N LEU A 46 10.58 16.42 12.72
CA LEU A 46 10.35 17.86 12.81
C LEU A 46 8.91 18.21 13.20
N GLY A 47 7.98 17.25 13.15
CA GLY A 47 6.56 17.50 13.34
C GLY A 47 5.87 18.07 12.09
N GLY A 48 4.55 18.08 12.12
CA GLY A 48 3.70 18.49 10.99
C GLY A 48 3.51 17.36 9.97
N VAL A 49 2.25 17.09 9.61
CA VAL A 49 1.93 16.07 8.59
C VAL A 49 1.83 16.69 7.21
N SER A 50 2.33 15.97 6.21
CA SER A 50 2.21 16.38 4.81
C SER A 50 0.80 16.18 4.25
N ARG A 51 0.52 16.76 3.09
CA ARG A 51 -0.72 16.52 2.32
C ARG A 51 -0.88 15.04 1.95
N VAL A 52 0.23 14.36 1.63
CA VAL A 52 0.23 12.92 1.28
C VAL A 52 -0.16 12.09 2.51
N GLU A 53 0.40 12.40 3.68
CA GLU A 53 0.03 11.73 4.92
C GLU A 53 -1.40 12.04 5.37
N ALA A 54 -1.91 13.25 5.10
CA ALA A 54 -3.29 13.61 5.35
C ALA A 54 -4.28 12.80 4.49
N ILE A 55 -4.00 12.62 3.19
CA ILE A 55 -4.78 11.74 2.30
C ILE A 55 -4.78 10.31 2.86
N ALA A 56 -3.61 9.80 3.24
CA ALA A 56 -3.48 8.47 3.84
C ALA A 56 -4.35 8.32 5.10
N GLU A 57 -4.35 9.33 5.97
CA GLU A 57 -5.11 9.29 7.21
C GLU A 57 -6.63 9.45 7.00
N ALA A 58 -7.04 10.24 6.00
CA ALA A 58 -8.44 10.32 5.58
C ALA A 58 -8.96 8.96 5.09
N LEU A 59 -8.20 8.26 4.25
CA LEU A 59 -8.56 6.91 3.79
C LEU A 59 -8.68 5.92 4.95
N ARG A 60 -7.72 5.94 5.89
CA ARG A 60 -7.76 5.08 7.10
C ARG A 60 -8.96 5.37 7.97
N SER A 61 -9.25 6.65 8.22
CA SER A 61 -10.28 7.06 9.16
C SER A 61 -11.69 6.81 8.62
N LEU A 62 -11.91 7.03 7.32
CA LEU A 62 -13.22 6.86 6.69
C LEU A 62 -13.49 5.41 6.28
N PHE A 63 -12.49 4.70 5.74
CA PHE A 63 -12.68 3.39 5.12
C PHE A 63 -11.90 2.26 5.81
N GLY A 64 -11.04 2.57 6.78
CA GLY A 64 -10.20 1.59 7.46
C GLY A 64 -8.79 1.49 6.88
N HIS A 65 -7.89 0.87 7.65
CA HIS A 65 -6.50 0.69 7.24
C HIS A 65 -6.37 -0.15 5.97
N GLY A 66 -7.19 -1.20 5.83
CA GLY A 66 -7.16 -2.08 4.67
C GLY A 66 -7.42 -1.34 3.36
N LEU A 67 -8.38 -0.41 3.31
CA LEU A 67 -8.66 0.38 2.11
C LEU A 67 -7.49 1.28 1.74
N LYS A 68 -6.93 2.02 2.72
CA LYS A 68 -5.72 2.81 2.47
C LYS A 68 -4.58 1.95 1.91
N VAL A 69 -4.38 0.76 2.48
CA VAL A 69 -3.35 -0.19 2.01
C VAL A 69 -3.66 -0.64 0.58
N CYS A 70 -4.90 -0.97 0.25
CA CYS A 70 -5.30 -1.37 -1.11
C CYS A 70 -4.91 -0.30 -2.15
N VAL A 71 -5.19 0.97 -1.84
CA VAL A 71 -4.80 2.09 -2.71
C VAL A 71 -3.28 2.20 -2.80
N GLU A 72 -2.58 2.19 -1.66
CA GLU A 72 -1.13 2.38 -1.60
C GLU A 72 -0.37 1.29 -2.40
N ILE A 73 -0.71 0.01 -2.20
CA ILE A 73 0.00 -1.09 -2.86
C ILE A 73 -0.32 -1.18 -4.35
N ALA A 74 -1.51 -0.74 -4.78
CA ALA A 74 -1.86 -0.70 -6.20
C ALA A 74 -0.98 0.31 -6.95
N ILE A 75 -0.79 1.51 -6.38
CA ILE A 75 0.12 2.52 -6.94
C ILE A 75 1.57 2.02 -6.90
N MET A 76 2.02 1.44 -5.79
CA MET A 76 3.38 0.89 -5.68
C MET A 76 3.66 -0.22 -6.70
N ALA A 77 2.69 -1.11 -6.92
CA ALA A 77 2.82 -2.18 -7.91
C ALA A 77 2.87 -1.63 -9.33
N ALA A 78 2.07 -0.61 -9.65
CA ALA A 78 2.10 0.07 -10.94
C ALA A 78 3.44 0.80 -11.16
N ASP A 79 3.94 1.54 -10.18
CA ASP A 79 5.24 2.24 -10.25
C ASP A 79 6.42 1.28 -10.42
N SER A 80 6.34 0.07 -9.85
CA SER A 80 7.32 -1.00 -10.05
C SER A 80 7.22 -1.70 -11.42
N GLY A 81 6.21 -1.38 -12.24
CA GLY A 81 5.93 -2.09 -13.49
C GLY A 81 5.43 -3.53 -13.30
N ALA A 82 4.97 -3.88 -12.09
CA ALA A 82 4.53 -5.24 -11.76
C ALA A 82 3.09 -5.54 -12.22
N ILE A 83 2.28 -4.50 -12.45
CA ILE A 83 0.90 -4.60 -12.94
C ILE A 83 0.66 -3.58 -14.07
N PRO A 84 -0.24 -3.88 -15.02
CA PRO A 84 -0.66 -2.93 -16.04
C PRO A 84 -1.62 -1.87 -15.48
N ILE A 85 -1.86 -0.80 -16.26
CA ILE A 85 -2.85 0.23 -15.95
C ILE A 85 -4.25 -0.20 -16.44
N THR A 86 -4.75 -1.28 -15.86
CA THR A 86 -6.10 -1.83 -16.07
C THR A 86 -6.76 -2.13 -14.71
N GLU A 87 -8.02 -2.54 -14.70
CA GLU A 87 -8.67 -2.94 -13.45
C GLU A 87 -7.99 -4.18 -12.85
N VAL A 88 -7.68 -4.11 -11.56
CA VAL A 88 -7.07 -5.19 -10.77
C VAL A 88 -7.76 -5.30 -9.42
N ILE A 89 -7.65 -6.47 -8.79
CA ILE A 89 -8.07 -6.65 -7.40
C ILE A 89 -6.89 -6.33 -6.49
N SER A 90 -7.08 -5.38 -5.57
CA SER A 90 -6.12 -5.03 -4.53
C SER A 90 -6.65 -5.45 -3.17
N ILE A 91 -5.80 -6.07 -2.35
CA ILE A 91 -6.17 -6.68 -1.08
C ILE A 91 -5.26 -6.14 0.03
N GLY A 92 -5.85 -5.65 1.10
CA GLY A 92 -5.16 -5.04 2.24
C GLY A 92 -5.85 -5.36 3.56
N GLY A 93 -5.20 -5.01 4.66
CA GLY A 93 -5.75 -5.24 6.00
C GLY A 93 -5.17 -4.32 7.07
N ARG A 94 -5.71 -4.43 8.28
CA ARG A 94 -5.20 -3.74 9.46
C ARG A 94 -4.25 -4.62 10.26
N ALA A 95 -3.04 -4.10 10.51
CA ALA A 95 -1.96 -4.74 11.26
C ALA A 95 -1.42 -6.06 10.64
N ARG A 96 -2.24 -7.10 10.54
CA ARG A 96 -1.89 -8.43 10.00
C ARG A 96 -3.07 -9.00 9.21
N GLY A 97 -2.77 -9.87 8.24
CA GLY A 97 -3.79 -10.47 7.39
C GLY A 97 -4.42 -9.47 6.42
N ALA A 98 -5.63 -9.79 5.95
CA ALA A 98 -6.40 -8.98 5.03
C ALA A 98 -7.85 -8.86 5.54
N ASP A 99 -8.43 -7.68 5.38
CA ASP A 99 -9.80 -7.38 5.80
C ASP A 99 -10.59 -6.57 4.74
N THR A 100 -9.90 -6.08 3.71
CA THR A 100 -10.46 -5.23 2.67
C THR A 100 -9.96 -5.69 1.30
N ALA A 101 -10.86 -5.78 0.32
CA ALA A 101 -10.53 -6.02 -1.07
C ALA A 101 -11.34 -5.10 -1.98
N VAL A 102 -10.70 -4.56 -3.03
CA VAL A 102 -11.31 -3.63 -3.98
C VAL A 102 -10.92 -3.97 -5.40
N VAL A 103 -11.82 -3.71 -6.35
CA VAL A 103 -11.46 -3.55 -7.76
C VAL A 103 -10.98 -2.11 -7.94
N ILE A 104 -9.77 -1.93 -8.43
CA ILE A 104 -9.15 -0.61 -8.63
C ILE A 104 -8.48 -0.55 -9.99
N ARG A 105 -8.68 0.56 -10.70
CA ARG A 105 -7.81 0.95 -11.82
C ARG A 105 -6.66 1.77 -11.22
N PRO A 106 -5.42 1.26 -11.22
CA PRO A 106 -4.29 1.96 -10.61
C PRO A 106 -3.85 3.14 -11.49
N ALA A 107 -2.99 3.97 -10.91
CA ALA A 107 -2.22 4.99 -11.62
C ALA A 107 -0.80 5.00 -11.04
N HIS A 108 0.03 5.95 -11.47
CA HIS A 108 1.40 6.12 -10.97
C HIS A 108 1.48 7.24 -9.93
N MET A 109 2.59 7.31 -9.21
CA MET A 109 2.81 8.37 -8.20
C MET A 109 2.70 9.80 -8.76
N ASN A 110 3.02 10.01 -10.05
CA ASN A 110 2.97 11.32 -10.70
C ASN A 110 1.58 11.68 -11.25
N ASN A 111 0.64 10.73 -11.32
CA ASN A 111 -0.74 10.94 -11.73
C ASN A 111 -1.74 10.22 -10.81
N PHE A 112 -1.46 10.24 -9.50
CA PHE A 112 -2.23 9.54 -8.46
C PHE A 112 -3.76 9.72 -8.58
N PHE A 113 -4.21 10.92 -8.94
CA PHE A 113 -5.64 11.24 -9.04
C PHE A 113 -6.35 10.59 -10.24
N ASP A 114 -5.62 9.93 -11.15
CA ASP A 114 -6.20 9.09 -12.21
C ASP A 114 -6.54 7.68 -11.70
N ALA A 115 -6.11 7.31 -10.48
CA ALA A 115 -6.49 6.05 -9.87
C ALA A 115 -7.96 6.09 -9.44
N GLN A 116 -8.66 4.98 -9.63
CA GLN A 116 -10.09 4.91 -9.34
C GLN A 116 -10.46 3.57 -8.73
N ILE A 117 -11.03 3.60 -7.52
CA ILE A 117 -11.72 2.46 -6.93
C ILE A 117 -13.02 2.25 -7.73
N LYS A 118 -13.15 1.09 -8.35
CA LYS A 118 -14.32 0.71 -9.15
C LYS A 118 -15.37 0.02 -8.30
N GLU A 119 -14.93 -0.88 -7.44
CA GLU A 119 -15.79 -1.66 -6.57
C GLU A 119 -15.12 -1.91 -5.23
N ILE A 120 -15.92 -2.01 -4.17
CA ILE A 120 -15.48 -2.51 -2.87
C ILE A 120 -16.08 -3.91 -2.71
N ILE A 121 -15.23 -4.94 -2.76
CA ILE A 121 -15.65 -6.34 -2.67
C ILE A 121 -16.01 -6.67 -1.22
N CYS A 122 -15.13 -6.29 -0.29
CA CYS A 122 -15.37 -6.38 1.14
C CYS A 122 -14.57 -5.32 1.88
N MET A 123 -15.08 -4.91 3.04
CA MET A 123 -14.40 -4.06 4.01
C MET A 123 -15.03 -4.29 5.40
N PRO A 124 -14.30 -4.08 6.51
CA PRO A 124 -14.89 -4.17 7.84
C PRO A 124 -16.02 -3.16 7.98
N ARG A 125 -17.13 -3.53 8.64
CA ARG A 125 -18.19 -2.54 8.97
C ARG A 125 -17.69 -1.55 10.01
N GLU A 126 -17.09 -2.08 11.08
CA GLU A 126 -16.39 -1.30 12.10
C GLU A 126 -14.89 -1.28 11.81
N LYS A 127 -14.31 -0.08 11.69
CA LYS A 127 -12.93 0.10 11.19
C LYS A 127 -11.88 0.04 12.30
N ARG A 128 -12.33 0.13 13.55
CA ARG A 128 -11.53 0.44 14.73
C ARG A 128 -11.67 -0.65 15.78
#